data_AF-A0A8J3THP6-F1
#
_entry.id   AF-A0A8J3THP6-F1
#
_cell.length_a   1.000
_cell.length_b   1.000
_cell.length_c   1.000
_cell.angle_alpha   90.00
_cell.angle_beta   90.00
_cell.angle_gamma   90.00
#
_symmetry.space_group_name_H-M   'P 1'
#
loop_
_entity.id
_entity.type
_entity.pdbx_description
1 polymer ?
#
loop_
_entity_poly.entity_id
_entity_poly.type
_entity_poly.pdbx_seq_one_letter_code
_entity_poly.pdbx_strand_id
1 'polypeptide(L)'
;MAGDGVDVDKLTTELAAYEYARLWDVTDPRSVAEWVFSSPDDFEDFEALPAAAAALDQMRAAFRSESDDDRFEATALAFAGTAIRLTVPVAARTGGERWALTGNDGTVDKWLRLTVGDTEALIVAWGPGRFFLQLRLASSPMKAALKSGSLSEDDLVIFKGTDLLRSFARDAVRYYIDDVENAKWFVDQPAVVQAARLMNARLAAAAARLPRTSRHDPELAARAWAAAEVLYFDSDVELPTLPDEDLLDAEPTGFDRPYRGKPAEGDYPEVQPTSPAARERANAEHDALCRQLIAHLSKRGIEAGELTSPPVDVAWRGANNRQVIAEIKSCFDGNDTDQLRLGLGQLLEYRQRLAGAGVTADAILLVTRVKDPFWYEICRSVDIRLLAGDDEATWDLG
;
A
#
# COMPACT_ATOMS: atom_id res chain seq x y z
N MET A 1 27.34 -20.32 -23.13
CA MET A 1 28.02 -21.18 -22.13
C MET A 1 29.06 -20.35 -21.36
N ALA A 2 28.59 -19.35 -20.61
CA ALA A 2 29.33 -18.56 -19.63
C ALA A 2 28.32 -17.56 -19.03
N GLY A 3 27.71 -17.90 -17.91
CA GLY A 3 26.77 -17.04 -17.20
C GLY A 3 26.11 -17.86 -16.12
N ASP A 4 26.66 -17.81 -14.89
CA ASP A 4 26.00 -18.24 -13.64
C ASP A 4 26.88 -18.07 -12.37
N GLY A 5 28.06 -17.44 -12.46
CA GLY A 5 28.96 -17.29 -11.30
C GLY A 5 28.81 -15.99 -10.49
N VAL A 6 27.78 -15.15 -10.72
CA VAL A 6 27.75 -13.78 -10.18
C VAL A 6 26.80 -13.60 -8.99
N ASP A 7 25.93 -14.56 -8.65
CA ASP A 7 24.87 -14.33 -7.64
C ASP A 7 25.03 -15.07 -6.30
N VAL A 8 25.36 -16.38 -6.29
CA VAL A 8 25.48 -17.16 -5.05
C VAL A 8 26.66 -16.71 -4.17
N ASP A 9 27.88 -16.61 -4.73
CA ASP A 9 29.06 -16.23 -3.94
C ASP A 9 28.98 -14.78 -3.44
N LYS A 10 28.35 -13.90 -4.23
CA LYS A 10 28.11 -12.50 -3.85
C LYS A 10 27.12 -12.42 -2.69
N LEU A 11 25.98 -13.11 -2.79
CA LEU A 11 25.00 -13.15 -1.71
C LEU A 11 25.55 -13.86 -0.47
N THR A 12 26.34 -14.92 -0.64
CA THR A 12 27.04 -15.59 0.47
C THR A 12 27.91 -14.59 1.24
N THR A 13 28.69 -13.78 0.53
CA THR A 13 29.54 -12.74 1.13
C THR A 13 28.71 -11.66 1.83
N GLU A 14 27.61 -11.24 1.21
CA GLU A 14 26.67 -10.26 1.80
C GLU A 14 26.06 -10.79 3.11
N LEU A 15 25.56 -12.03 3.10
CA LEU A 15 24.94 -12.65 4.27
C LEU A 15 25.97 -12.94 5.38
N ALA A 16 27.18 -13.33 5.02
CA ALA A 16 28.26 -13.56 5.98
C ALA A 16 28.66 -12.31 6.77
N ALA A 17 28.37 -11.10 6.25
CA ALA A 17 28.60 -9.85 6.98
C ALA A 17 27.73 -9.70 8.24
N TYR A 18 26.62 -10.46 8.34
CA TYR A 18 25.82 -10.55 9.55
C TYR A 18 26.38 -11.61 10.52
N GLU A 19 27.61 -11.40 11.01
CA GLU A 19 28.35 -12.40 11.80
C GLU A 19 27.59 -12.95 13.03
N TYR A 20 26.70 -12.14 13.61
CA TYR A 20 25.91 -12.49 14.80
C TYR A 20 24.46 -12.85 14.48
N ALA A 21 24.12 -13.08 13.20
CA ALA A 21 22.77 -13.47 12.86
C ALA A 21 22.48 -14.83 13.48
N ARG A 22 21.41 -14.86 14.28
CA ARG A 22 20.94 -16.08 14.91
C ARG A 22 20.46 -17.11 13.87
N LEU A 23 20.17 -16.69 12.63
CA LEU A 23 19.88 -17.59 11.52
C LEU A 23 20.98 -18.66 11.33
N TRP A 24 22.24 -18.32 11.61
CA TRP A 24 23.38 -19.23 11.46
C TRP A 24 23.43 -20.36 12.48
N ASP A 25 22.54 -20.37 13.49
CA ASP A 25 22.41 -21.47 14.44
C ASP A 25 21.83 -22.74 13.77
N VAL A 26 21.15 -22.60 12.62
CA VAL A 26 20.39 -23.68 11.97
C VAL A 26 20.68 -23.85 10.47
N THR A 27 21.46 -22.92 9.88
CA THR A 27 21.88 -22.93 8.47
C THR A 27 23.17 -22.12 8.34
N ASP A 28 23.68 -21.92 7.11
CA ASP A 28 24.86 -21.11 6.85
C ASP A 28 24.62 -20.15 5.66
N PRO A 29 25.41 -19.06 5.54
CA PRO A 29 25.24 -18.08 4.46
C PRO A 29 25.25 -18.66 3.05
N ARG A 30 26.05 -19.71 2.79
CA ARG A 30 26.16 -20.30 1.47
C ARG A 30 24.93 -21.13 1.14
N SER A 31 24.49 -21.96 2.08
CA SER A 31 23.27 -22.77 1.95
C SER A 31 22.04 -21.89 1.73
N VAL A 32 21.93 -20.76 2.43
CA VAL A 32 20.85 -19.78 2.20
C VAL A 32 20.96 -19.15 0.81
N ALA A 33 22.16 -18.76 0.36
CA ALA A 33 22.33 -18.21 -0.97
C ALA A 33 21.96 -19.22 -2.06
N GLU A 34 22.42 -20.47 -1.95
CA GLU A 34 22.07 -21.55 -2.89
C GLU A 34 20.54 -21.78 -2.93
N TRP A 35 19.84 -21.74 -1.80
CA TRP A 35 18.37 -21.85 -1.74
C TRP A 35 17.64 -20.65 -2.37
N VAL A 36 18.14 -19.41 -2.19
CA VAL A 36 17.56 -18.23 -2.83
C VAL A 36 17.56 -18.37 -4.36
N PHE A 37 18.59 -19.00 -4.92
CA PHE A 37 18.78 -19.21 -6.36
C PHE A 37 18.37 -20.60 -6.85
N SER A 38 17.79 -21.45 -5.99
CA SER A 38 17.31 -22.77 -6.38
C SER A 38 16.03 -22.68 -7.22
N SER A 39 15.54 -23.83 -7.70
CA SER A 39 14.32 -23.85 -8.49
C SER A 39 13.16 -23.22 -7.70
N PRO A 40 12.27 -22.43 -8.34
CA PRO A 40 11.05 -21.96 -7.71
C PRO A 40 10.16 -23.11 -7.20
N ASP A 41 10.23 -24.27 -7.86
CA ASP A 41 9.48 -25.47 -7.52
C ASP A 41 10.07 -26.24 -6.32
N ASP A 42 11.28 -25.85 -5.85
CA ASP A 42 11.90 -26.45 -4.66
C ASP A 42 11.23 -25.91 -3.39
N PHE A 43 10.02 -26.39 -3.10
CA PHE A 43 9.35 -26.17 -1.83
C PHE A 43 9.92 -27.12 -0.76
N GLU A 44 9.93 -26.66 0.50
CA GLU A 44 10.20 -27.56 1.63
C GLU A 44 9.09 -28.62 1.70
N ASP A 45 9.48 -29.88 1.85
CA ASP A 45 8.57 -31.03 1.86
C ASP A 45 7.44 -30.85 2.89
N PHE A 46 6.25 -31.38 2.58
CA PHE A 46 5.10 -31.31 3.48
C PHE A 46 5.41 -31.88 4.87
N GLU A 47 6.14 -33.00 4.92
CA GLU A 47 6.54 -33.70 6.14
C GLU A 47 7.49 -32.89 7.04
N ALA A 48 8.08 -31.79 6.53
CA ALA A 48 8.94 -30.93 7.33
C ALA A 48 8.19 -30.26 8.49
N LEU A 49 6.87 -30.09 8.38
CA LEU A 49 6.00 -29.63 9.45
C LEU A 49 4.93 -30.69 9.81
N PRO A 50 5.26 -31.73 10.60
CA PRO A 50 4.35 -32.85 10.87
C PRO A 50 2.99 -32.44 11.47
N ALA A 51 2.93 -31.31 12.19
CA ALA A 51 1.69 -30.79 12.74
C ALA A 51 0.65 -30.41 11.66
N ALA A 52 1.09 -30.10 10.43
CA ALA A 52 0.22 -29.78 9.30
C ALA A 52 -0.64 -30.97 8.85
N ALA A 53 -0.19 -32.21 9.08
CA ALA A 53 -0.93 -33.41 8.71
C ALA A 53 -2.33 -33.46 9.35
N ALA A 54 -2.49 -32.93 10.57
CA ALA A 54 -3.77 -32.88 11.27
C ALA A 54 -4.80 -31.93 10.63
N ALA A 55 -4.33 -30.94 9.85
CA ALA A 55 -5.18 -29.93 9.21
C ALA A 55 -5.47 -30.24 7.73
N LEU A 56 -4.82 -31.25 7.14
CA LEU A 56 -4.89 -31.50 5.69
C LEU A 56 -6.32 -31.77 5.19
N ASP A 57 -7.02 -32.71 5.84
CA ASP A 57 -8.41 -33.04 5.47
C ASP A 57 -9.37 -31.88 5.72
N GLN A 58 -9.11 -31.07 6.76
CA GLN A 58 -9.88 -29.85 7.02
C GLN A 58 -9.69 -28.83 5.90
N MET A 59 -8.46 -28.59 5.44
CA MET A 59 -8.19 -27.64 4.36
C MET A 59 -8.78 -28.12 3.03
N ARG A 60 -8.69 -29.42 2.75
CA ARG A 60 -9.38 -30.06 1.62
C ARG A 60 -10.89 -29.86 1.61
N ALA A 61 -11.51 -29.92 2.79
CA ALA A 61 -12.94 -29.64 2.93
C ALA A 61 -13.23 -28.14 2.77
N ALA A 62 -12.39 -27.27 3.32
CA ALA A 62 -12.56 -25.82 3.24
C ALA A 62 -12.47 -25.30 1.79
N PHE A 63 -11.53 -25.79 0.99
CA PHE A 63 -11.44 -25.46 -0.45
C PHE A 63 -12.66 -25.91 -1.26
N ARG A 64 -13.36 -26.96 -0.81
CA ARG A 64 -14.58 -27.52 -1.42
C ARG A 64 -15.86 -27.07 -0.73
N SER A 65 -15.78 -26.11 0.20
CA SER A 65 -16.94 -25.62 0.94
C SER A 65 -17.87 -24.83 0.01
N GLU A 66 -19.18 -24.91 0.26
CA GLU A 66 -20.15 -24.01 -0.38
C GLU A 66 -20.10 -22.58 0.22
N SER A 67 -19.40 -22.40 1.35
CA SER A 67 -19.17 -21.10 1.98
C SER A 67 -18.00 -20.38 1.34
N ASP A 68 -18.27 -19.22 0.73
CA ASP A 68 -17.20 -18.36 0.21
C ASP A 68 -16.22 -17.94 1.30
N ASP A 69 -16.69 -17.67 2.53
CA ASP A 69 -15.82 -17.30 3.64
C ASP A 69 -14.81 -18.41 3.98
N ASP A 70 -15.23 -19.69 3.94
CA ASP A 70 -14.33 -20.83 4.15
C ASP A 70 -13.32 -20.95 3.02
N ARG A 71 -13.75 -20.75 1.76
CA ARG A 71 -12.88 -20.81 0.58
C ARG A 71 -11.85 -19.66 0.57
N PHE A 72 -12.27 -18.44 0.92
CA PHE A 72 -11.38 -17.28 1.05
C PHE A 72 -10.40 -17.47 2.21
N GLU A 73 -10.85 -18.01 3.34
CA GLU A 73 -9.97 -18.35 4.46
C GLU A 73 -8.93 -19.41 4.09
N ALA A 74 -9.34 -20.50 3.43
CA ALA A 74 -8.43 -21.54 2.95
C ALA A 74 -7.40 -20.98 1.95
N THR A 75 -7.85 -20.10 1.05
CA THR A 75 -6.98 -19.42 0.08
C THR A 75 -5.99 -18.47 0.75
N ALA A 76 -6.44 -17.67 1.72
CA ALA A 76 -5.57 -16.80 2.50
C ALA A 76 -4.52 -17.60 3.29
N LEU A 77 -4.93 -18.70 3.93
CA LEU A 77 -4.05 -19.63 4.60
C LEU A 77 -3.02 -20.24 3.63
N ALA A 78 -3.42 -20.58 2.41
CA ALA A 78 -2.51 -21.12 1.41
C ALA A 78 -1.45 -20.09 1.00
N PHE A 79 -1.81 -18.84 0.74
CA PHE A 79 -0.83 -17.78 0.46
C PHE A 79 0.13 -17.54 1.63
N ALA A 80 -0.37 -17.57 2.86
CA ALA A 80 0.48 -17.50 4.05
C ALA A 80 1.43 -18.70 4.13
N GLY A 81 0.95 -19.92 3.86
CA GLY A 81 1.74 -21.15 3.86
C GLY A 81 2.84 -21.15 2.80
N THR A 82 2.52 -20.71 1.57
CA THR A 82 3.50 -20.48 0.51
C THR A 82 4.57 -19.52 0.99
N ALA A 83 4.19 -18.36 1.55
CA ALA A 83 5.17 -17.39 2.04
C ALA A 83 6.03 -17.92 3.20
N ILE A 84 5.49 -18.76 4.09
CA ILE A 84 6.28 -19.44 5.12
C ILE A 84 7.39 -20.29 4.46
N ARG A 85 7.04 -21.10 3.46
CA ARG A 85 8.02 -21.94 2.72
C ARG A 85 9.08 -21.10 1.98
N LEU A 86 8.78 -19.84 1.68
CA LEU A 86 9.70 -18.87 1.08
C LEU A 86 10.47 -18.01 2.09
N THR A 87 10.39 -18.34 3.39
CA THR A 87 10.97 -17.49 4.44
C THR A 87 12.44 -17.77 4.68
N VAL A 88 12.81 -19.04 4.90
CA VAL A 88 14.19 -19.53 5.07
C VAL A 88 14.23 -21.00 4.65
N PRO A 89 15.41 -21.60 4.34
CA PRO A 89 15.51 -22.99 3.86
C PRO A 89 15.02 -24.07 4.86
N VAL A 90 14.80 -23.71 6.12
CA VAL A 90 14.36 -24.59 7.22
C VAL A 90 13.17 -23.96 7.94
N ALA A 91 12.20 -23.48 7.16
CA ALA A 91 11.12 -22.64 7.66
C ALA A 91 10.30 -23.40 8.71
N ALA A 92 9.96 -24.66 8.45
CA ALA A 92 9.18 -25.48 9.37
C ALA A 92 9.80 -25.60 10.78
N ARG A 93 11.13 -25.68 10.87
CA ARG A 93 11.87 -25.81 12.13
C ARG A 93 12.10 -24.50 12.89
N THR A 94 11.80 -23.37 12.26
CA THR A 94 12.21 -22.04 12.75
C THR A 94 11.03 -21.11 13.06
N GLY A 95 9.81 -21.63 13.01
CA GLY A 95 8.59 -20.93 13.41
C GLY A 95 8.66 -20.44 14.86
N GLY A 96 8.23 -19.19 15.08
CA GLY A 96 8.33 -18.48 16.35
C GLY A 96 9.70 -17.91 16.67
N GLU A 97 10.77 -18.41 16.05
CA GLU A 97 12.16 -17.97 16.31
C GLU A 97 12.74 -17.08 15.22
N ARG A 98 12.45 -17.37 13.95
CA ARG A 98 12.93 -16.61 12.78
C ARG A 98 11.81 -15.88 12.07
N TRP A 99 10.62 -16.45 12.15
CA TRP A 99 9.41 -15.87 11.60
C TRP A 99 8.23 -16.16 12.51
N ALA A 100 7.18 -15.36 12.39
CA ALA A 100 5.94 -15.57 13.13
C ALA A 100 4.77 -15.30 12.20
N LEU A 101 3.88 -16.29 12.10
CA LEU A 101 2.54 -16.10 11.59
C LEU A 101 1.62 -15.69 12.74
N THR A 102 0.89 -14.60 12.54
CA THR A 102 -0.18 -14.08 13.42
C THR A 102 -1.45 -13.92 12.60
N GLY A 103 -2.61 -14.08 13.23
CA GLY A 103 -3.90 -13.82 12.61
C GLY A 103 -4.80 -12.92 13.45
N ASN A 104 -5.82 -12.39 12.81
CA ASN A 104 -6.98 -11.75 13.44
C ASN A 104 -8.24 -12.38 12.86
N ASP A 105 -9.11 -12.85 13.75
CA ASP A 105 -10.40 -13.49 13.45
C ASP A 105 -11.58 -12.50 13.58
N GLY A 106 -11.29 -11.20 13.42
CA GLY A 106 -12.29 -10.14 13.50
C GLY A 106 -13.45 -10.34 12.52
N THR A 107 -14.62 -9.84 12.90
CA THR A 107 -15.89 -10.06 12.16
C THR A 107 -15.99 -9.29 10.84
N VAL A 108 -15.15 -8.27 10.63
CA VAL A 108 -15.17 -7.40 9.44
C VAL A 108 -13.88 -7.53 8.65
N ASP A 109 -12.73 -7.57 9.34
CA ASP A 109 -11.39 -7.62 8.76
C ASP A 109 -10.56 -8.78 9.30
N LYS A 110 -10.72 -9.97 8.68
CA LYS A 110 -9.83 -11.10 8.91
C LYS A 110 -8.50 -10.85 8.21
N TRP A 111 -7.40 -11.13 8.88
CA TRP A 111 -6.08 -11.01 8.26
C TRP A 111 -5.08 -12.00 8.86
N LEU A 112 -4.11 -12.41 8.04
CA LEU A 112 -2.90 -13.09 8.44
C LEU A 112 -1.72 -12.18 8.15
N ARG A 113 -0.73 -12.20 9.03
CA ARG A 113 0.51 -11.47 8.88
C ARG A 113 1.67 -12.39 9.15
N LEU A 114 2.58 -12.48 8.18
CA LEU A 114 3.87 -13.14 8.34
C LEU A 114 4.93 -12.08 8.65
N THR A 115 5.59 -12.22 9.78
CA THR A 115 6.73 -11.39 10.18
C THR A 115 8.00 -12.23 10.08
N VAL A 116 9.05 -11.71 9.44
CA VAL A 116 10.37 -12.32 9.35
C VAL A 116 11.35 -11.43 10.11
N GLY A 117 12.01 -12.00 11.12
CA GLY A 117 12.72 -11.20 12.11
C GLY A 117 11.75 -10.27 12.87
N ASP A 118 11.93 -8.97 12.73
CA ASP A 118 11.06 -7.94 13.31
C ASP A 118 10.23 -7.18 12.25
N THR A 119 10.24 -7.69 11.01
CA THR A 119 9.75 -6.97 9.84
C THR A 119 8.66 -7.77 9.13
N GLU A 120 7.54 -7.11 8.81
CA GLU A 120 6.40 -7.74 8.12
C GLU A 120 6.74 -8.14 6.69
N ALA A 121 6.75 -9.43 6.35
CA ALA A 121 7.04 -9.88 4.99
C ALA A 121 5.78 -9.99 4.12
N LEU A 122 4.64 -10.36 4.74
CA LEU A 122 3.37 -10.56 4.07
C LEU A 122 2.20 -10.12 4.96
N ILE A 123 1.17 -9.55 4.34
CA ILE A 123 -0.19 -9.50 4.88
C ILE A 123 -1.11 -10.14 3.85
N VAL A 124 -2.03 -10.99 4.29
CA VAL A 124 -3.21 -11.34 3.51
C VAL A 124 -4.45 -11.02 4.34
N ALA A 125 -5.40 -10.32 3.76
CA ALA A 125 -6.65 -9.93 4.39
C ALA A 125 -7.83 -10.37 3.53
N TRP A 126 -8.93 -10.75 4.17
CA TRP A 126 -10.14 -11.17 3.49
C TRP A 126 -11.39 -10.81 4.29
N GLY A 127 -12.54 -10.95 3.65
CA GLY A 127 -13.85 -10.80 4.26
C GLY A 127 -14.93 -10.70 3.18
N PRO A 128 -16.15 -10.30 3.53
CA PRO A 128 -17.26 -10.21 2.58
C PRO A 128 -16.90 -9.31 1.38
N GLY A 129 -16.85 -9.89 0.19
CA GLY A 129 -16.59 -9.18 -1.07
C GLY A 129 -15.21 -8.55 -1.20
N ARG A 130 -14.21 -9.01 -0.43
CA ARG A 130 -12.86 -8.40 -0.45
C ARG A 130 -11.76 -9.41 -0.19
N PHE A 131 -10.69 -9.25 -0.96
CA PHE A 131 -9.44 -9.96 -0.78
C PHE A 131 -8.29 -8.97 -0.96
N PHE A 132 -7.20 -9.21 -0.25
CA PHE A 132 -6.01 -8.38 -0.35
C PHE A 132 -4.77 -9.17 0.04
N LEU A 133 -3.77 -9.23 -0.84
CA LEU A 133 -2.44 -9.77 -0.59
C LEU A 133 -1.40 -8.66 -0.73
N GLN A 134 -0.54 -8.57 0.26
CA GLN A 134 0.63 -7.70 0.28
C GLN A 134 1.90 -8.51 0.44
N LEU A 135 2.89 -8.26 -0.39
CA LEU A 135 4.20 -8.91 -0.35
C LEU A 135 5.31 -7.87 -0.30
N ARG A 136 6.29 -8.08 0.59
CA ARG A 136 7.56 -7.33 0.57
C ARG A 136 8.62 -8.16 -0.16
N LEU A 137 9.11 -7.63 -1.28
CA LEU A 137 10.02 -8.33 -2.19
C LEU A 137 11.31 -7.54 -2.41
N ALA A 138 12.38 -8.24 -2.80
CA ALA A 138 13.59 -7.62 -3.31
C ALA A 138 13.37 -7.14 -4.75
N SER A 139 13.82 -5.93 -5.07
CA SER A 139 13.60 -5.31 -6.38
C SER A 139 14.54 -5.88 -7.44
N SER A 140 15.70 -6.42 -7.06
CA SER A 140 16.70 -6.89 -8.02
C SER A 140 16.23 -8.07 -8.88
N PRO A 141 15.61 -9.15 -8.34
CA PRO A 141 15.11 -10.24 -9.19
C PRO A 141 13.97 -9.78 -10.10
N MET A 142 13.07 -8.93 -9.58
CA MET A 142 11.98 -8.35 -10.36
C MET A 142 12.51 -7.53 -11.55
N LYS A 143 13.51 -6.66 -11.32
CA LYS A 143 14.16 -5.87 -12.38
C LYS A 143 14.89 -6.76 -13.39
N ALA A 144 15.52 -7.84 -12.93
CA ALA A 144 16.19 -8.79 -13.82
C ALA A 144 15.19 -9.50 -14.74
N ALA A 145 14.04 -9.92 -14.21
CA ALA A 145 12.96 -10.56 -14.95
C ALA A 145 12.30 -9.63 -15.98
N LEU A 146 12.06 -8.36 -15.61
CA LEU A 146 11.59 -7.35 -16.55
C LEU A 146 12.59 -7.12 -17.69
N LYS A 147 13.89 -7.06 -17.35
CA LYS A 147 14.95 -6.85 -18.33
C LYS A 147 15.14 -8.05 -19.27
N SER A 148 14.95 -9.28 -18.78
CA SER A 148 15.03 -10.49 -19.60
C SER A 148 13.77 -10.73 -20.43
N GLY A 149 12.66 -10.07 -20.09
CA GLY A 149 11.35 -10.27 -20.71
C GLY A 149 10.64 -11.53 -20.21
N SER A 150 11.09 -12.15 -19.10
CA SER A 150 10.37 -13.25 -18.46
C SER A 150 9.19 -12.77 -17.60
N LEU A 151 9.06 -11.45 -17.44
CA LEU A 151 7.94 -10.77 -16.80
C LEU A 151 7.69 -9.47 -17.58
N SER A 152 6.44 -9.11 -17.87
CA SER A 152 6.11 -7.84 -18.53
C SER A 152 5.87 -6.73 -17.51
N GLU A 153 6.13 -5.47 -17.89
CA GLU A 153 5.70 -4.33 -17.08
C GLU A 153 4.18 -4.25 -17.02
N ASP A 154 3.48 -4.62 -18.10
CA ASP A 154 2.02 -4.65 -18.18
C ASP A 154 1.43 -5.59 -17.13
N ASP A 155 2.11 -6.70 -16.85
CA ASP A 155 1.71 -7.67 -15.82
C ASP A 155 1.86 -7.10 -14.40
N LEU A 156 2.62 -6.01 -14.21
CA LEU A 156 2.95 -5.44 -12.90
C LEU A 156 2.26 -4.11 -12.58
N VAL A 157 1.61 -3.48 -13.58
CA VAL A 157 1.01 -2.13 -13.44
C VAL A 157 0.05 -2.05 -12.25
N ILE A 158 -0.69 -3.12 -11.99
CA ILE A 158 -1.69 -3.18 -10.93
C ILE A 158 -1.12 -3.51 -9.55
N PHE A 159 0.17 -3.86 -9.44
CA PHE A 159 0.69 -4.50 -8.25
C PHE A 159 1.65 -3.67 -7.40
N LYS A 160 2.07 -2.44 -7.75
CA LYS A 160 3.28 -1.84 -7.15
C LYS A 160 3.03 -0.67 -6.16
N GLY A 161 3.71 -0.72 -5.01
CA GLY A 161 3.83 0.39 -4.05
C GLY A 161 5.26 0.61 -3.55
N THR A 162 5.51 1.79 -2.98
CA THR A 162 6.83 2.16 -2.44
C THR A 162 7.01 1.61 -1.02
N ASP A 163 8.15 0.95 -0.75
CA ASP A 163 8.49 0.52 0.62
C ASP A 163 9.29 1.62 1.35
N LEU A 164 8.90 1.89 2.61
CA LEU A 164 9.58 2.85 3.47
C LEU A 164 10.61 2.18 4.41
N LEU A 165 10.91 0.90 4.21
CA LEU A 165 11.89 0.15 5.01
C LEU A 165 13.30 0.73 4.84
N ARG A 166 13.76 1.50 5.83
CA ARG A 166 15.05 2.20 5.80
C ARG A 166 16.25 1.26 5.57
N SER A 167 16.25 0.09 6.21
CA SER A 167 17.37 -0.86 6.17
C SER A 167 17.61 -1.49 4.80
N PHE A 168 16.63 -1.38 3.89
CA PHE A 168 16.74 -1.88 2.52
C PHE A 168 16.10 -0.93 1.50
N ALA A 169 16.09 0.38 1.78
CA ALA A 169 15.30 1.36 1.03
C ALA A 169 15.57 1.43 -0.48
N ARG A 170 16.73 0.93 -0.94
CA ARG A 170 17.10 0.87 -2.35
C ARG A 170 16.63 -0.39 -3.07
N ASP A 171 16.20 -1.40 -2.33
CA ASP A 171 15.89 -2.72 -2.88
C ASP A 171 14.56 -3.32 -2.36
N ALA A 172 14.01 -2.84 -1.25
CA ALA A 172 12.68 -3.27 -0.81
C ALA A 172 11.60 -2.61 -1.66
N VAL A 173 10.67 -3.43 -2.16
CA VAL A 173 9.46 -2.99 -2.88
C VAL A 173 8.26 -3.74 -2.29
N ARG A 174 7.09 -3.08 -2.24
CA ARG A 174 5.84 -3.74 -1.84
C ARG A 174 4.96 -3.96 -3.05
N TYR A 175 4.36 -5.13 -3.09
CA TYR A 175 3.31 -5.43 -4.02
C TYR A 175 1.96 -5.57 -3.31
N TYR A 176 0.90 -5.09 -3.96
CA TYR A 176 -0.48 -5.00 -3.47
C TYR A 176 -1.38 -5.66 -4.50
N ILE A 177 -2.16 -6.66 -4.11
CA ILE A 177 -2.96 -7.48 -5.02
C ILE A 177 -4.32 -7.68 -4.39
N ASP A 178 -5.40 -7.32 -5.07
CA ASP A 178 -6.77 -7.38 -4.55
C ASP A 178 -7.61 -8.50 -5.17
N ASP A 179 -7.05 -9.24 -6.13
CA ASP A 179 -7.68 -10.37 -6.79
C ASP A 179 -6.93 -11.68 -6.49
N VAL A 180 -7.71 -12.75 -6.28
CA VAL A 180 -7.19 -14.06 -5.86
C VAL A 180 -6.44 -14.76 -6.99
N GLU A 181 -6.94 -14.70 -8.22
CA GLU A 181 -6.30 -15.36 -9.37
C GLU A 181 -5.00 -14.66 -9.73
N ASN A 182 -5.01 -13.33 -9.76
CA ASN A 182 -3.83 -12.49 -9.92
C ASN A 182 -2.81 -12.74 -8.81
N ALA A 183 -3.26 -12.88 -7.56
CA ALA A 183 -2.39 -13.22 -6.44
C ALA A 183 -1.72 -14.59 -6.67
N LYS A 184 -2.48 -15.61 -7.10
CA LYS A 184 -1.94 -16.93 -7.42
C LYS A 184 -0.92 -16.88 -8.55
N TRP A 185 -1.29 -16.27 -9.68
CA TRP A 185 -0.39 -16.11 -10.81
C TRP A 185 0.88 -15.38 -10.41
N PHE A 186 0.78 -14.31 -9.62
CA PHE A 186 1.91 -13.50 -9.20
C PHE A 186 2.88 -14.28 -8.30
N VAL A 187 2.38 -15.00 -7.28
CA VAL A 187 3.25 -15.77 -6.38
C VAL A 187 3.91 -16.98 -7.05
N ASP A 188 3.34 -17.48 -8.15
CA ASP A 188 3.91 -18.56 -8.96
C ASP A 188 5.05 -18.08 -9.88
N GLN A 189 5.25 -16.77 -10.04
CA GLN A 189 6.31 -16.27 -10.92
C GLN A 189 7.69 -16.61 -10.34
N PRO A 190 8.61 -17.22 -11.11
CA PRO A 190 9.97 -17.53 -10.66
C PRO A 190 10.71 -16.33 -10.05
N ALA A 191 10.52 -15.16 -10.65
CA ALA A 191 11.12 -13.91 -10.18
C ALA A 191 10.57 -13.46 -8.83
N VAL A 192 9.28 -13.70 -8.57
CA VAL A 192 8.61 -13.36 -7.30
C VAL A 192 9.07 -14.30 -6.20
N VAL A 193 9.16 -15.60 -6.49
CA VAL A 193 9.71 -16.60 -5.56
C VAL A 193 11.15 -16.23 -5.16
N GLN A 194 12.02 -15.97 -6.13
CA GLN A 194 13.39 -15.55 -5.87
C GLN A 194 13.46 -14.21 -5.10
N ALA A 195 12.63 -13.24 -5.46
CA ALA A 195 12.56 -11.94 -4.78
C ALA A 195 12.10 -12.06 -3.32
N ALA A 196 11.15 -12.95 -3.03
CA ALA A 196 10.67 -13.21 -1.68
C ALA A 196 11.76 -13.91 -0.86
N ARG A 197 12.38 -14.98 -1.38
CA ARG A 197 13.47 -15.70 -0.72
C ARG A 197 14.64 -14.75 -0.41
N LEU A 198 15.07 -13.93 -1.37
CA LEU A 198 16.16 -12.97 -1.19
C LEU A 198 15.83 -11.93 -0.10
N MET A 199 14.63 -11.36 -0.14
CA MET A 199 14.20 -10.38 0.86
C MET A 199 14.12 -11.02 2.25
N ASN A 200 13.47 -12.19 2.36
CA ASN A 200 13.30 -12.86 3.64
C ASN A 200 14.64 -13.33 4.24
N ALA A 201 15.58 -13.83 3.42
CA ALA A 201 16.93 -14.16 3.86
C ALA A 201 17.64 -12.95 4.48
N ARG A 202 17.54 -11.77 3.84
CA ARG A 202 18.11 -10.52 4.35
C ARG A 202 17.42 -10.05 5.62
N LEU A 203 16.09 -10.10 5.67
CA LEU A 203 15.33 -9.75 6.88
C LEU A 203 15.70 -10.66 8.05
N ALA A 204 15.79 -11.97 7.82
CA ALA A 204 16.14 -12.95 8.84
C ALA A 204 17.60 -12.80 9.32
N ALA A 205 18.54 -12.50 8.42
CA ALA A 205 19.94 -12.27 8.78
C ALA A 205 20.16 -10.93 9.51
N ALA A 206 19.48 -9.86 9.07
CA ALA A 206 19.61 -8.53 9.63
C ALA A 206 18.82 -8.31 10.93
N ALA A 207 17.95 -9.25 11.30
CA ALA A 207 17.08 -9.15 12.46
C ALA A 207 17.89 -8.99 13.76
N ALA A 208 17.91 -7.77 14.30
CA ALA A 208 18.51 -7.50 15.61
C ALA A 208 17.68 -8.12 16.76
N ARG A 209 16.40 -8.42 16.50
CA ARG A 209 15.46 -9.03 17.44
C ARG A 209 14.72 -10.14 16.73
N LEU A 210 14.53 -11.24 17.45
CA LEU A 210 13.66 -12.31 17.00
C LEU A 210 12.20 -11.86 17.08
N PRO A 211 11.29 -12.41 16.25
CA PRO A 211 9.87 -12.26 16.48
C PRO A 211 9.58 -12.62 17.94
N ARG A 212 8.72 -11.86 18.62
CA ARG A 212 8.30 -12.26 19.95
C ARG A 212 7.55 -13.59 19.82
N THR A 213 8.17 -14.68 20.28
CA THR A 213 7.62 -16.05 20.26
C THR A 213 6.17 -16.10 20.75
N SER A 214 5.81 -15.24 21.73
CA SER A 214 4.45 -15.08 22.26
C SER A 214 3.39 -14.61 21.24
N ARG A 215 3.78 -14.23 20.03
CA ARG A 215 2.88 -13.80 18.95
C ARG A 215 2.71 -14.87 17.88
N HIS A 216 3.57 -15.88 17.82
CA HIS A 216 3.45 -16.92 16.82
C HIS A 216 2.34 -17.90 17.19
N ASP A 217 1.43 -18.13 16.26
CA ASP A 217 0.42 -19.18 16.37
C ASP A 217 0.85 -20.43 15.57
N PRO A 218 1.27 -21.51 16.26
CA PRO A 218 1.74 -22.73 15.60
C PRO A 218 0.61 -23.54 14.95
N GLU A 219 -0.62 -23.45 15.47
CA GLU A 219 -1.77 -24.14 14.89
C GLU A 219 -2.18 -23.46 13.59
N LEU A 220 -2.22 -22.12 13.59
CA LEU A 220 -2.45 -21.33 12.40
C LEU A 220 -1.39 -21.59 11.32
N ALA A 221 -0.12 -21.72 11.73
CA ALA A 221 0.96 -22.05 10.80
C ALA A 221 0.84 -23.45 10.22
N ALA A 222 0.42 -24.44 11.02
CA ALA A 222 0.13 -25.79 10.53
C ALA A 222 -1.02 -25.80 9.52
N ARG A 223 -2.10 -25.06 9.78
CA ARG A 223 -3.21 -24.87 8.84
C ARG A 223 -2.76 -24.19 7.54
N ALA A 224 -1.96 -23.13 7.64
CA ALA A 224 -1.41 -22.43 6.48
C ALA A 224 -0.53 -23.35 5.62
N TRP A 225 0.35 -24.13 6.26
CA TRP A 225 1.19 -25.12 5.58
C TRP A 225 0.37 -26.19 4.86
N ALA A 226 -0.68 -26.71 5.51
CA ALA A 226 -1.60 -27.66 4.91
C ALA A 226 -2.41 -27.04 3.76
N ALA A 227 -2.86 -25.79 3.88
CA ALA A 227 -3.59 -25.12 2.82
C ALA A 227 -2.73 -24.90 1.56
N ALA A 228 -1.45 -24.54 1.74
CA ALA A 228 -0.50 -24.44 0.64
C ALA A 228 -0.24 -25.79 -0.02
N GLU A 229 -0.23 -26.89 0.75
CA GLU A 229 -0.16 -28.24 0.18
C GLU A 229 -1.35 -28.53 -0.74
N VAL A 230 -2.57 -28.28 -0.26
CA VAL A 230 -3.78 -28.53 -1.04
C VAL A 230 -3.79 -27.67 -2.30
N LEU A 231 -3.49 -26.37 -2.19
CA LEU A 231 -3.52 -25.44 -3.33
C LEU A 231 -2.58 -25.83 -4.48
N TYR A 232 -1.41 -26.40 -4.18
CA TYR A 232 -0.40 -26.71 -5.21
C TYR A 232 -0.44 -28.15 -5.71
N PHE A 233 -0.98 -29.09 -4.93
CA PHE A 233 -0.87 -30.52 -5.25
C PHE A 233 -2.22 -31.25 -5.43
N ASP A 234 -3.34 -30.71 -4.95
CA ASP A 234 -4.66 -31.25 -5.27
C ASP A 234 -5.18 -30.64 -6.58
N SER A 235 -5.56 -31.47 -7.55
CA SER A 235 -5.92 -31.03 -8.91
C SER A 235 -7.31 -30.40 -9.04
N ASP A 236 -8.14 -30.49 -8.01
CA ASP A 236 -9.55 -30.07 -8.00
C ASP A 236 -9.79 -28.78 -7.20
N VAL A 237 -8.74 -28.04 -6.88
CA VAL A 237 -8.85 -26.76 -6.18
C VAL A 237 -9.31 -25.68 -7.15
N GLU A 238 -10.51 -25.15 -6.90
CA GLU A 238 -11.02 -23.95 -7.57
C GLU A 238 -10.89 -22.74 -6.63
N LEU A 239 -10.17 -21.72 -7.07
CA LEU A 239 -10.00 -20.49 -6.31
C LEU A 239 -11.33 -19.73 -6.23
N PRO A 240 -11.65 -19.11 -5.07
CA PRO A 240 -12.82 -18.27 -4.96
C PRO A 240 -12.63 -17.03 -5.83
N THR A 241 -13.62 -16.76 -6.66
CA THR A 241 -13.75 -15.48 -7.35
C THR A 241 -14.42 -14.51 -6.40
N LEU A 242 -13.98 -13.25 -6.40
CA LEU A 242 -14.81 -12.22 -5.80
C LEU A 242 -16.14 -12.18 -6.57
N PRO A 243 -17.29 -12.03 -5.88
CA PRO A 243 -18.56 -11.90 -6.58
C PRO A 243 -18.45 -10.77 -7.59
N ASP A 244 -18.90 -11.01 -8.83
CA ASP A 244 -19.07 -9.96 -9.83
C ASP A 244 -19.79 -8.77 -9.14
N GLU A 245 -19.33 -7.55 -9.37
CA GLU A 245 -19.97 -6.33 -8.84
C GLU A 245 -21.49 -6.29 -9.18
N ASP A 246 -21.95 -7.10 -10.13
CA ASP A 246 -23.32 -7.27 -10.61
C ASP A 246 -24.23 -8.18 -9.74
N LEU A 247 -23.74 -8.91 -8.73
CA LEU A 247 -24.58 -9.76 -7.86
C LEU A 247 -25.13 -9.06 -6.60
N LEU A 248 -25.00 -7.74 -6.51
CA LEU A 248 -25.68 -6.91 -5.52
C LEU A 248 -27.08 -6.51 -6.02
N ASP A 249 -27.95 -7.49 -6.26
CA ASP A 249 -29.40 -7.33 -6.54
C ASP A 249 -30.22 -6.91 -5.28
N ALA A 250 -29.64 -6.06 -4.44
CA ALA A 250 -30.39 -5.29 -3.45
C ALA A 250 -30.60 -3.86 -4.02
N GLU A 251 -31.85 -3.55 -4.35
CA GLU A 251 -32.34 -2.25 -4.83
C GLU A 251 -31.75 -1.00 -4.13
N PRO A 252 -31.67 0.16 -4.82
CA PRO A 252 -30.41 0.78 -5.19
C PRO A 252 -30.11 2.09 -4.46
N THR A 253 -28.83 2.43 -4.26
CA THR A 253 -28.36 3.84 -4.31
C THR A 253 -26.91 3.93 -4.79
N GLY A 254 -26.66 4.51 -5.98
CA GLY A 254 -25.41 5.24 -6.17
C GLY A 254 -24.91 5.49 -7.58
N PHE A 255 -24.91 4.50 -8.48
CA PHE A 255 -24.08 4.62 -9.69
C PHE A 255 -24.78 4.11 -10.95
N ASP A 256 -25.13 5.06 -11.81
CA ASP A 256 -25.81 4.94 -13.11
C ASP A 256 -24.90 4.45 -14.26
N ARG A 257 -23.67 4.01 -13.94
CA ARG A 257 -22.68 3.53 -14.92
C ARG A 257 -21.50 2.79 -14.25
N PRO A 258 -20.98 1.72 -14.89
CA PRO A 258 -19.78 1.01 -14.44
C PRO A 258 -18.55 1.92 -14.39
N TYR A 259 -17.60 1.61 -13.51
CA TYR A 259 -16.29 2.25 -13.48
C TYR A 259 -15.59 2.06 -14.84
N ARG A 260 -15.48 3.15 -15.60
CA ARG A 260 -14.52 3.24 -16.70
C ARG A 260 -13.31 3.98 -16.12
N GLY A 261 -12.23 3.25 -15.86
CA GLY A 261 -10.94 3.88 -15.59
C GLY A 261 -10.72 4.98 -16.63
N LYS A 262 -10.36 6.18 -16.18
CA LYS A 262 -9.99 7.24 -17.13
C LYS A 262 -8.82 6.69 -17.95
N PRO A 263 -8.83 6.77 -19.29
CA PRO A 263 -7.66 6.41 -20.07
C PRO A 263 -6.49 7.23 -19.50
N ALA A 264 -5.42 6.54 -19.12
CA ALA A 264 -4.18 7.13 -18.67
C ALA A 264 -3.46 7.76 -19.88
N GLU A 265 -4.07 8.77 -20.51
CA GLU A 265 -3.33 9.72 -21.33
C GLU A 265 -2.88 10.85 -20.41
N GLY A 266 -1.68 10.69 -19.87
CA GLY A 266 -0.99 11.71 -19.09
C GLY A 266 0.03 11.07 -18.19
N ASP A 267 1.30 11.44 -18.37
CA ASP A 267 2.32 11.31 -17.32
C ASP A 267 1.70 11.85 -16.03
N TYR A 268 1.50 10.99 -15.04
CA TYR A 268 1.11 11.42 -13.70
C TYR A 268 2.30 12.22 -13.15
N PRO A 269 2.22 13.56 -13.02
CA PRO A 269 3.34 14.30 -12.50
C PRO A 269 3.34 14.06 -10.99
N GLU A 270 4.34 13.34 -10.50
CA GLU A 270 4.76 13.43 -9.11
C GLU A 270 4.85 14.93 -8.78
N VAL A 271 3.99 15.38 -7.87
CA VAL A 271 3.72 16.78 -7.58
C VAL A 271 4.92 17.38 -6.85
N GLN A 272 5.96 17.71 -7.61
CA GLN A 272 6.90 18.76 -7.33
C GLN A 272 7.16 19.50 -8.65
N PRO A 273 7.29 20.84 -8.62
CA PRO A 273 7.78 21.56 -9.79
C PRO A 273 9.10 20.91 -10.22
N THR A 274 9.09 20.30 -11.41
CA THR A 274 10.20 19.48 -11.94
C THR A 274 11.50 20.27 -12.12
N SER A 275 11.45 21.59 -11.97
CA SER A 275 12.61 22.47 -11.95
C SER A 275 12.52 23.53 -10.82
N PRO A 276 13.67 23.99 -10.29
CA PRO A 276 13.72 25.11 -9.35
C PRO A 276 13.01 26.38 -9.85
N ALA A 277 13.08 26.65 -11.16
CA ALA A 277 12.43 27.81 -11.78
C ALA A 277 10.90 27.70 -11.81
N ALA A 278 10.35 26.50 -12.05
CA ALA A 278 8.91 26.28 -11.96
C ALA A 278 8.40 26.44 -10.53
N ARG A 279 9.19 26.00 -9.54
CA ARG A 279 8.87 26.20 -8.11
C ARG A 279 8.87 27.67 -7.72
N GLU A 280 9.86 28.42 -8.16
CA GLU A 280 9.96 29.85 -7.89
C GLU A 280 8.76 30.61 -8.49
N ARG A 281 8.33 30.26 -9.71
CA ARG A 281 7.13 30.85 -10.33
C ARG A 281 5.85 30.50 -9.58
N ALA A 282 5.65 29.23 -9.22
CA ALA A 282 4.47 28.81 -8.47
C ALA A 282 4.39 29.52 -7.11
N ASN A 283 5.51 29.62 -6.39
CA ASN A 283 5.58 30.36 -5.14
C ASN A 283 5.29 31.85 -5.34
N ALA A 284 5.87 32.48 -6.37
CA ALA A 284 5.64 33.89 -6.66
C ALA A 284 4.16 34.19 -7.00
N GLU A 285 3.49 33.27 -7.70
CA GLU A 285 2.07 33.36 -8.02
C GLU A 285 1.20 33.16 -6.77
N HIS A 286 1.46 32.12 -5.98
CA HIS A 286 0.80 31.91 -4.69
C HIS A 286 0.91 33.16 -3.80
N ASP A 287 2.13 33.70 -3.65
CA ASP A 287 2.38 34.93 -2.90
C ASP A 287 1.61 36.13 -3.48
N ALA A 288 1.46 36.20 -4.80
CA ALA A 288 0.69 37.26 -5.46
C ALA A 288 -0.80 37.15 -5.15
N LEU A 289 -1.37 35.94 -5.16
CA LEU A 289 -2.76 35.70 -4.77
C LEU A 289 -2.99 36.02 -3.29
N CYS A 290 -2.09 35.61 -2.40
CA CYS A 290 -2.18 35.94 -0.97
C CYS A 290 -2.20 37.47 -0.77
N ARG A 291 -1.28 38.20 -1.44
CA ARG A 291 -1.27 39.66 -1.41
C ARG A 291 -2.53 40.28 -2.01
N GLN A 292 -3.08 39.71 -3.07
CA GLN A 292 -4.33 40.16 -3.69
C GLN A 292 -5.50 40.03 -2.70
N LEU A 293 -5.64 38.89 -2.04
CA LEU A 293 -6.66 38.66 -1.01
C LEU A 293 -6.51 39.63 0.17
N ILE A 294 -5.29 39.78 0.70
CA ILE A 294 -5.01 40.70 1.81
C ILE A 294 -5.34 42.15 1.42
N ALA A 295 -4.98 42.59 0.22
CA ALA A 295 -5.31 43.92 -0.27
C ALA A 295 -6.83 44.11 -0.43
N HIS A 296 -7.54 43.10 -0.90
CA HIS A 296 -8.99 43.11 -1.07
C HIS A 296 -9.74 43.20 0.27
N LEU A 297 -9.26 42.48 1.30
CA LEU A 297 -9.74 42.56 2.68
C LEU A 297 -9.44 43.93 3.30
N SER A 298 -8.22 44.45 3.11
CA SER A 298 -7.79 45.75 3.62
C SER A 298 -8.64 46.91 3.09
N LYS A 299 -9.02 46.89 1.79
CA LYS A 299 -9.94 47.87 1.20
C LYS A 299 -11.31 47.93 1.87
N ARG A 300 -11.71 46.86 2.56
CA ARG A 300 -12.96 46.74 3.33
C ARG A 300 -12.76 46.97 4.83
N GLY A 301 -11.56 47.34 5.25
CA GLY A 301 -11.22 47.53 6.66
C GLY A 301 -11.13 46.24 7.46
N ILE A 302 -10.94 45.09 6.80
CA ILE A 302 -10.76 43.79 7.46
C ILE A 302 -9.26 43.50 7.54
N GLU A 303 -8.79 43.21 8.76
CA GLU A 303 -7.41 42.83 9.02
C GLU A 303 -7.22 41.32 8.80
N ALA A 304 -6.25 40.96 7.95
CA ALA A 304 -5.87 39.59 7.68
C ALA A 304 -4.61 39.21 8.48
N GLY A 305 -4.49 37.94 8.83
CA GLY A 305 -3.34 37.37 9.51
C GLY A 305 -3.22 35.87 9.26
N GLU A 306 -2.50 35.19 10.14
CA GLU A 306 -2.28 33.73 10.08
C GLU A 306 -2.70 33.09 11.41
N LEU A 307 -2.91 31.77 11.40
CA LEU A 307 -3.13 30.99 12.63
C LEU A 307 -1.87 30.20 12.99
N THR A 308 -1.58 30.08 14.28
CA THR A 308 -0.46 29.24 14.76
C THR A 308 -0.72 27.75 14.50
N SER A 309 -1.98 27.33 14.53
CA SER A 309 -2.43 25.98 14.20
C SER A 309 -3.96 25.99 14.01
N PRO A 310 -4.50 25.43 12.91
CA PRO A 310 -3.80 24.83 11.77
C PRO A 310 -3.06 25.87 10.89
N PRO A 311 -2.04 25.46 10.11
CA PRO A 311 -1.22 26.36 9.29
C PRO A 311 -1.95 26.75 8.00
N VAL A 312 -2.97 27.61 8.15
CA VAL A 312 -3.72 28.18 7.03
C VAL A 312 -2.93 29.33 6.41
N ASP A 313 -3.05 29.51 5.09
CA ASP A 313 -2.31 30.56 4.39
C ASP A 313 -2.75 31.98 4.81
N VAL A 314 -4.07 32.21 4.91
CA VAL A 314 -4.63 33.49 5.36
C VAL A 314 -5.85 33.25 6.25
N ALA A 315 -6.02 34.05 7.30
CA ALA A 315 -7.15 34.00 8.20
C ALA A 315 -7.58 35.40 8.66
N TRP A 316 -8.86 35.59 8.97
CA TRP A 316 -9.38 36.85 9.50
C TRP A 316 -10.64 36.63 10.34
N ARG A 317 -11.19 37.72 10.89
CA ARG A 317 -12.50 37.73 11.55
C ARG A 317 -13.56 38.24 10.58
N GLY A 318 -14.50 37.38 10.24
CA GLY A 318 -15.65 37.71 9.40
C GLY A 318 -16.78 38.38 10.19
N ALA A 319 -17.95 38.45 9.58
CA ALA A 319 -19.14 38.96 10.26
C ALA A 319 -19.44 38.17 11.56
N ASN A 320 -19.97 38.86 12.58
CA ASN A 320 -20.29 38.29 13.90
C ASN A 320 -19.09 37.63 14.62
N ASN A 321 -17.86 38.08 14.36
CA ASN A 321 -16.62 37.60 14.97
C ASN A 321 -16.29 36.12 14.68
N ARG A 322 -16.90 35.54 13.63
CA ARG A 322 -16.59 34.17 13.17
C ARG A 322 -15.18 34.12 12.60
N GLN A 323 -14.49 33.00 12.82
CA GLN A 323 -13.18 32.77 12.23
C GLN A 323 -13.38 32.46 10.75
N VAL A 324 -12.65 33.13 9.88
CA VAL A 324 -12.55 32.74 8.47
C VAL A 324 -11.13 32.27 8.20
N ILE A 325 -11.01 31.14 7.50
CA ILE A 325 -9.73 30.58 7.04
C ILE A 325 -9.75 30.47 5.53
N ALA A 326 -8.63 30.77 4.90
CA ALA A 326 -8.43 30.65 3.47
C ALA A 326 -7.19 29.82 3.17
N GLU A 327 -7.35 28.86 2.27
CA GLU A 327 -6.26 28.13 1.62
C GLU A 327 -6.13 28.67 0.20
N ILE A 328 -4.91 29.00 -0.23
CA ILE A 328 -4.61 29.61 -1.51
C ILE A 328 -3.77 28.64 -2.35
N LYS A 329 -4.25 28.29 -3.55
CA LYS A 329 -3.50 27.45 -4.49
C LYS A 329 -3.22 28.15 -5.80
N SER A 330 -1.95 28.19 -6.20
CA SER A 330 -1.55 28.56 -7.56
C SER A 330 -1.82 27.40 -8.51
N CYS A 331 -2.69 27.59 -9.49
CA CYS A 331 -2.99 26.59 -10.52
C CYS A 331 -2.11 26.85 -11.75
N PHE A 332 -0.95 26.20 -11.82
CA PHE A 332 0.05 26.39 -12.87
C PHE A 332 0.14 25.14 -13.78
N ASP A 333 0.35 25.35 -15.09
CA ASP A 333 0.65 24.30 -16.09
C ASP A 333 -0.24 23.03 -16.04
N GLY A 334 -1.56 23.20 -15.87
CA GLY A 334 -2.51 22.10 -16.04
C GLY A 334 -2.74 21.23 -14.79
N ASN A 335 -2.17 21.59 -13.65
CA ASN A 335 -2.39 20.89 -12.37
C ASN A 335 -3.65 21.37 -11.60
N ASP A 336 -4.55 22.10 -12.24
CA ASP A 336 -5.64 22.84 -11.59
C ASP A 336 -6.52 21.92 -10.73
N THR A 337 -6.91 20.76 -11.26
CA THR A 337 -7.78 19.79 -10.57
C THR A 337 -7.11 19.21 -9.32
N ASP A 338 -5.82 18.94 -9.37
CA ASP A 338 -5.11 18.33 -8.24
C ASP A 338 -4.82 19.35 -7.14
N GLN A 339 -4.54 20.60 -7.52
CA GLN A 339 -4.45 21.70 -6.56
C GLN A 339 -5.80 21.97 -5.88
N LEU A 340 -6.90 21.94 -6.63
CA LEU A 340 -8.26 22.06 -6.08
C LEU A 340 -8.57 20.91 -5.09
N ARG A 341 -8.25 19.67 -5.43
CA ARG A 341 -8.39 18.51 -4.53
C ARG A 341 -7.57 18.67 -3.26
N LEU A 342 -6.29 19.03 -3.41
CA LEU A 342 -5.37 19.20 -2.28
C LEU A 342 -5.84 20.30 -1.34
N GLY A 343 -6.14 21.49 -1.89
CA GLY A 343 -6.61 22.63 -1.10
C GLY A 343 -7.95 22.34 -0.41
N LEU A 344 -8.87 21.67 -1.10
CA LEU A 344 -10.14 21.23 -0.50
C LEU A 344 -9.91 20.27 0.68
N GLY A 345 -9.05 19.26 0.49
CA GLY A 345 -8.70 18.30 1.54
C GLY A 345 -8.09 18.96 2.77
N GLN A 346 -7.17 19.92 2.57
CA GLN A 346 -6.58 20.69 3.66
C GLN A 346 -7.62 21.51 4.43
N LEU A 347 -8.52 22.22 3.74
CA LEU A 347 -9.56 23.01 4.41
C LEU A 347 -10.52 22.13 5.24
N LEU A 348 -10.90 20.96 4.73
CA LEU A 348 -11.73 20.02 5.49
C LEU A 348 -11.02 19.57 6.78
N GLU A 349 -9.71 19.28 6.70
CA GLU A 349 -8.89 18.90 7.85
C GLU A 349 -8.76 20.05 8.87
N TYR A 350 -8.45 21.25 8.39
CA TYR A 350 -8.29 22.44 9.22
C TYR A 350 -9.57 22.80 9.96
N ARG A 351 -10.72 22.77 9.27
CA ARG A 351 -12.03 22.98 9.90
C ARG A 351 -12.30 21.96 11.00
N GLN A 352 -11.97 20.68 10.77
CA GLN A 352 -12.17 19.64 11.76
C GLN A 352 -11.29 19.86 13.01
N ARG A 353 -10.03 20.25 12.83
CA ARG A 353 -9.14 20.58 13.97
C ARG A 353 -9.66 21.78 14.77
N LEU A 354 -10.07 22.85 14.09
CA LEU A 354 -10.63 24.03 14.75
C LEU A 354 -11.92 23.70 15.49
N ALA A 355 -12.80 22.89 14.91
CA ALA A 355 -14.01 22.41 15.56
C ALA A 355 -13.69 21.60 16.83
N GLY A 356 -12.67 20.72 16.77
CA GLY A 356 -12.16 20.00 17.94
C GLY A 356 -11.62 20.90 19.06
N ALA A 357 -11.18 22.11 18.73
CA ALA A 357 -10.77 23.16 19.67
C ALA A 357 -11.93 24.12 20.07
N GLY A 358 -13.16 23.83 19.66
CA GLY A 358 -14.34 24.67 19.94
C GLY A 358 -14.43 25.95 19.10
N VAL A 359 -13.66 26.03 18.00
CA VAL A 359 -13.65 27.17 17.09
C VAL A 359 -14.39 26.80 15.80
N THR A 360 -15.52 27.46 15.54
CA THR A 360 -16.20 27.35 14.25
C THR A 360 -15.53 28.28 13.24
N ALA A 361 -15.13 27.74 12.10
CA ALA A 361 -14.52 28.49 11.02
C ALA A 361 -15.26 28.33 9.68
N ASP A 362 -15.47 29.46 9.01
CA ASP A 362 -15.87 29.51 7.62
C ASP A 362 -14.62 29.36 6.74
N ALA A 363 -14.72 28.62 5.65
CA ALA A 363 -13.56 28.24 4.84
C ALA A 363 -13.68 28.72 3.39
N ILE A 364 -12.57 29.24 2.89
CA ILE A 364 -12.41 29.72 1.52
C ILE A 364 -11.26 28.97 0.86
N LEU A 365 -11.51 28.43 -0.33
CA LEU A 365 -10.46 27.98 -1.25
C LEU A 365 -10.30 29.06 -2.31
N LEU A 366 -9.15 29.71 -2.38
CA LEU A 366 -8.84 30.68 -3.43
C LEU A 366 -7.82 30.08 -4.40
N VAL A 367 -8.15 30.08 -5.68
CA VAL A 367 -7.26 29.59 -6.74
C VAL A 367 -7.03 30.66 -7.80
N THR A 368 -5.95 30.53 -8.60
CA THR A 368 -5.67 31.51 -9.66
C THR A 368 -6.86 31.65 -10.61
N ARG A 369 -7.40 30.51 -11.03
CA ARG A 369 -8.53 30.41 -11.93
C ARG A 369 -9.26 29.08 -11.75
N VAL A 370 -10.54 29.05 -12.07
CA VAL A 370 -11.34 27.81 -12.09
C VAL A 370 -11.62 27.43 -13.54
N LYS A 371 -10.98 26.36 -14.02
CA LYS A 371 -11.18 25.87 -15.40
C LYS A 371 -12.46 25.06 -15.58
N ASP A 372 -12.78 24.23 -14.58
CA ASP A 372 -14.00 23.42 -14.55
C ASP A 372 -14.98 24.02 -13.52
N PRO A 373 -16.06 24.67 -13.97
CA PRO A 373 -17.03 25.32 -13.08
C PRO A 373 -17.73 24.36 -12.10
N PHE A 374 -17.71 23.04 -12.34
CA PHE A 374 -18.32 22.06 -11.43
C PHE A 374 -17.70 22.09 -10.03
N TRP A 375 -16.45 22.57 -9.92
CA TRP A 375 -15.78 22.75 -8.63
C TRP A 375 -16.48 23.74 -7.68
N TYR A 376 -17.22 24.72 -8.20
CA TYR A 376 -18.04 25.59 -7.36
C TYR A 376 -19.14 24.79 -6.65
N GLU A 377 -19.72 23.79 -7.31
CA GLU A 377 -20.73 22.92 -6.70
C GLU A 377 -20.13 21.96 -5.68
N ILE A 378 -18.96 21.38 -5.98
CA ILE A 378 -18.23 20.50 -5.05
C ILE A 378 -17.88 21.25 -3.76
N CYS A 379 -17.28 22.44 -3.86
CA CYS A 379 -16.89 23.18 -2.66
C CYS A 379 -18.12 23.61 -1.85
N ARG A 380 -19.19 24.06 -2.53
CA ARG A 380 -20.44 24.46 -1.88
C ARG A 380 -21.12 23.29 -1.15
N SER A 381 -21.05 22.06 -1.66
CA SER A 381 -21.68 20.90 -1.01
C SER A 381 -21.08 20.55 0.36
N VAL A 382 -19.88 21.06 0.65
CA VAL A 382 -19.18 20.88 1.93
C VAL A 382 -18.97 22.21 2.66
N ASP A 383 -19.77 23.24 2.36
CA ASP A 383 -19.72 24.58 2.96
C ASP A 383 -18.33 25.24 2.86
N ILE A 384 -17.65 25.07 1.71
CA ILE A 384 -16.41 25.76 1.37
C ILE A 384 -16.69 26.70 0.20
N ARG A 385 -16.32 27.98 0.35
CA ARG A 385 -16.43 28.96 -0.73
C ARG A 385 -15.23 28.87 -1.66
N LEU A 386 -15.45 28.62 -2.95
CA LEU A 386 -14.41 28.66 -3.97
C LEU A 386 -14.36 30.05 -4.61
N LEU A 387 -13.17 30.63 -4.70
CA LEU A 387 -12.91 31.92 -5.34
C LEU A 387 -11.85 31.78 -6.43
N ALA A 388 -11.97 32.58 -7.48
CA ALA A 388 -11.02 32.63 -8.59
C ALA A 388 -10.29 33.99 -8.62
N GLY A 389 -8.95 33.95 -8.67
CA GLY A 389 -8.06 35.11 -8.72
C GLY A 389 -8.29 36.03 -9.91
N ASP A 390 -8.64 35.43 -11.05
CA ASP A 390 -8.96 36.13 -12.29
C ASP A 390 -10.37 36.75 -12.33
N ASP A 391 -11.16 36.58 -11.27
CA ASP A 391 -12.50 37.16 -11.13
C ASP A 391 -12.72 37.81 -9.74
N GLU A 392 -11.79 38.66 -9.33
CA GLU A 392 -11.83 39.37 -8.04
C GLU A 392 -13.14 40.15 -7.79
N ALA A 393 -13.84 40.58 -8.84
CA ALA A 393 -15.07 41.35 -8.73
C ALA A 393 -16.23 40.56 -8.13
N THR A 394 -16.20 39.22 -8.21
CA THR A 394 -17.27 38.34 -7.73
C THR A 394 -17.01 37.78 -6.34
N TRP A 395 -15.90 38.14 -5.69
CA TRP A 395 -15.54 37.63 -4.38
C TRP A 395 -16.54 38.03 -3.29
N ASP A 396 -17.19 37.03 -2.71
CA ASP A 396 -17.99 37.16 -1.50
C ASP A 396 -17.21 36.64 -0.29
N LEU A 397 -16.68 37.58 0.50
CA LEU A 397 -15.83 37.32 1.68
C LEU A 397 -16.57 37.47 3.02
N GLY A 398 -17.92 37.59 2.99
CA GLY A 398 -18.75 37.79 4.18
C GLY A 398 -18.41 36.87 5.34
#